data_AF-J0Z3L3-F1
#
_entry.id   AF-J0Z3L3-F1
#
_cell.length_a   1.000
_cell.length_b   1.000
_cell.length_c   1.000
_cell.angle_alpha   90.00
_cell.angle_beta   90.00
_cell.angle_gamma   90.00
#
_symmetry.space_group_name_H-M   'P 1'
#
loop_
_entity.id
_entity.type
_entity.pdbx_description
1 polymer ?
#
loop_
_entity_poly.entity_id
_entity_poly.type
_entity_poly.pdbx_seq_one_letter_code
_entity_poly.pdbx_strand_id
1 'polypeptide(L)'
;QLYFVSNVLSSYLGGGAGYKDGQWSAPAFKIAQLSADGSVGEEKEYNNVASAFSGLNSSFTNLNQELLDVKNSLVVTQEDEINLFRIDDSGLHLGKLAGMIHIGKGSGGNEISVLNKDNAKRKISGVAPGNLSVNSSDAINGSQLYSMSDNIATYFGGGSSFNGTFTGPTYKLSQIDVDGNVKRAQFSDVGSAFTGLDTNVKNVNTHLTNEVKKFDQKITNISQKVQDDAL
;
A
#
# COMPACT_ATOMS: atom_id res chain seq x y z
N GLN A 1 31.27 -71.80 18.40
CA GLN A 1 30.15 -71.35 17.55
C GLN A 1 29.36 -70.22 18.22
N LEU A 2 28.87 -70.39 19.45
CA LEU A 2 28.12 -69.33 20.16
C LEU A 2 28.90 -68.01 20.34
N TYR A 3 30.18 -68.06 20.72
CA TYR A 3 31.03 -66.87 20.84
C TYR A 3 31.15 -66.09 19.52
N PHE A 4 31.30 -66.78 18.38
CA PHE A 4 31.37 -66.15 17.06
C PHE A 4 30.05 -65.48 16.69
N VAL A 5 28.91 -66.18 16.91
CA VAL A 5 27.57 -65.62 16.66
C VAL A 5 27.32 -64.39 17.54
N SER A 6 27.68 -64.42 18.83
CA SER A 6 27.51 -63.28 19.74
C SER A 6 28.35 -62.07 19.33
N ASN A 7 29.61 -62.27 18.90
CA ASN A 7 30.46 -61.17 18.42
C ASN A 7 29.99 -60.58 17.08
N VAL A 8 29.47 -61.43 16.18
CA VAL A 8 28.86 -60.96 14.93
C VAL A 8 27.59 -60.14 15.24
N LEU A 9 26.72 -60.64 16.13
CA LEU A 9 25.51 -59.92 16.52
C LEU A 9 25.82 -58.57 17.21
N SER A 10 26.80 -58.54 18.12
CA SER A 10 27.22 -57.29 18.77
C SER A 10 27.77 -56.27 17.77
N SER A 11 28.49 -56.73 16.75
CA SER A 11 29.00 -55.86 15.68
C SER A 11 27.90 -55.19 14.86
N TYR A 12 26.75 -55.86 14.66
CA TYR A 12 25.61 -55.29 13.95
C TYR A 12 24.83 -54.25 14.78
N LEU A 13 24.85 -54.34 16.11
CA LEU A 13 24.24 -53.33 16.98
C LEU A 13 25.07 -52.04 17.04
N GLY A 14 26.39 -52.12 16.92
CA GLY A 14 27.28 -50.96 17.00
C GLY A 14 27.29 -50.34 18.41
N GLY A 15 27.63 -49.05 18.51
CA GLY A 15 27.58 -48.31 19.78
C GLY A 15 28.44 -48.88 20.91
N GLY A 16 29.47 -49.67 20.60
CA GLY A 16 30.27 -50.35 21.63
C GLY A 16 29.65 -51.61 22.23
N ALA A 17 28.57 -52.16 21.65
CA ALA A 17 28.03 -53.45 22.06
C ALA A 17 29.07 -54.56 21.91
N GLY A 18 29.11 -55.50 22.86
CA GLY A 18 30.13 -56.55 22.90
C GLY A 18 29.72 -57.80 23.66
N TYR A 19 30.47 -58.88 23.47
CA TYR A 19 30.33 -60.13 24.23
C TYR A 19 31.69 -60.67 24.67
N LYS A 20 31.95 -60.70 25.97
CA LYS A 20 33.21 -61.14 26.56
C LYS A 20 32.96 -61.98 27.81
N ASP A 21 33.68 -63.09 27.95
CA ASP A 21 33.67 -63.97 29.12
C ASP A 21 32.26 -64.40 29.58
N GLY A 22 31.36 -64.65 28.62
CA GLY A 22 29.98 -65.06 28.90
C GLY A 22 28.99 -63.91 29.10
N GLN A 23 29.46 -62.65 29.13
CA GLN A 23 28.65 -61.47 29.45
C GLN A 23 28.48 -60.53 28.26
N TRP A 24 27.29 -59.94 28.16
CA TRP A 24 26.96 -58.92 27.17
C TRP A 24 27.23 -57.52 27.71
N SER A 25 27.77 -56.65 26.84
CA SER A 25 27.79 -55.21 27.02
C SER A 25 26.77 -54.59 26.06
N ALA A 26 25.86 -53.78 26.59
CA ALA A 26 24.86 -53.08 25.78
C ALA A 26 25.53 -52.03 24.88
N PRO A 27 24.93 -51.68 23.72
CA PRO A 27 25.35 -50.51 22.97
C PRO A 27 25.15 -49.23 23.81
N ALA A 28 25.82 -48.16 23.43
CA ALA A 28 25.68 -46.81 23.95
C ALA A 28 25.52 -45.86 22.76
N PHE A 29 24.29 -45.64 22.31
CA PHE A 29 23.98 -44.69 21.25
C PHE A 29 23.84 -43.31 21.87
N LYS A 30 24.71 -42.37 21.48
CA LYS A 30 24.62 -40.98 21.89
C LYS A 30 23.86 -40.20 20.82
N ILE A 31 22.72 -39.63 21.20
CA ILE A 31 21.81 -38.93 20.28
C ILE A 31 21.47 -37.58 20.88
N ALA A 32 21.87 -36.50 20.20
CA ALA A 32 21.42 -35.17 20.52
C ALA A 32 19.90 -35.07 20.30
N GLN A 33 19.18 -34.53 21.28
CA GLN A 33 17.74 -34.34 21.21
C GLN A 33 17.43 -32.91 20.78
N LEU A 34 16.57 -32.75 19.78
CA LEU A 34 16.02 -31.43 19.46
C LEU A 34 14.89 -31.12 20.45
N SER A 35 15.00 -29.99 21.13
CA SER A 35 13.97 -29.47 22.04
C SER A 35 12.78 -28.89 21.25
N ALA A 36 11.69 -28.54 21.93
CA ALA A 36 10.51 -27.94 21.29
C ALA A 36 10.69 -26.46 20.90
N ASP A 37 11.81 -25.84 21.28
CA ASP A 37 12.13 -24.43 21.03
C ASP A 37 13.20 -24.24 19.94
N GLY A 38 13.55 -25.29 19.19
CA GLY A 38 14.58 -25.28 18.15
C GLY A 38 16.00 -25.47 18.64
N SER A 39 16.21 -25.55 19.95
CA SER A 39 17.55 -25.78 20.50
C SER A 39 17.96 -27.25 20.43
N VAL A 40 19.24 -27.50 20.19
CA VAL A 40 19.83 -28.83 20.30
C VAL A 40 20.28 -29.03 21.74
N GLY A 41 19.64 -29.96 22.45
CA GLY A 41 20.02 -30.36 23.80
C GLY A 41 21.27 -31.25 23.82
N GLU A 42 21.74 -31.57 25.01
CA GLU A 42 22.87 -32.48 25.20
C GLU A 42 22.60 -33.89 24.64
N GLU A 43 23.67 -34.60 24.28
CA GLU A 43 23.56 -35.98 23.82
C GLU A 43 23.04 -36.88 24.94
N LYS A 44 21.90 -37.53 24.69
CA LYS A 44 21.38 -38.56 25.56
C LYS A 44 21.87 -39.93 25.11
N GLU A 45 22.27 -40.75 26.08
CA GLU A 45 22.71 -42.12 25.82
C GLU A 45 21.54 -43.11 25.87
N TYR A 46 21.47 -43.99 24.88
CA TYR A 46 20.45 -45.03 24.73
C TYR A 46 21.11 -46.40 24.59
N ASN A 47 20.68 -47.36 25.39
CA ASN A 47 21.36 -48.65 25.51
C ASN A 47 20.76 -49.78 24.67
N ASN A 48 19.77 -49.45 23.83
CA ASN A 48 19.18 -50.37 22.87
C ASN A 48 18.56 -49.61 21.69
N VAL A 49 18.43 -50.30 20.57
CA VAL A 49 17.97 -49.74 19.29
C VAL A 49 16.56 -49.13 19.40
N ALA A 50 15.64 -49.78 20.10
CA ALA A 50 14.27 -49.28 20.25
C ALA A 50 14.22 -47.94 21.00
N SER A 51 14.98 -47.82 22.09
CA SER A 51 15.07 -46.58 22.86
C SER A 51 15.76 -45.46 22.09
N ALA A 52 16.80 -45.77 21.31
CA ALA A 52 17.48 -44.83 20.43
C ALA A 52 16.53 -44.28 19.35
N PHE A 53 15.77 -45.16 18.69
CA PHE A 53 14.76 -44.73 17.71
C PHE A 53 13.60 -43.96 18.34
N SER A 54 13.19 -44.28 19.57
CA SER A 54 12.21 -43.48 20.30
C SER A 54 12.72 -42.06 20.53
N GLY A 55 13.99 -41.90 20.93
CA GLY A 55 14.64 -40.60 21.02
C GLY A 55 14.67 -39.84 19.68
N LEU A 56 15.02 -40.50 18.58
CA LEU A 56 14.97 -39.88 17.25
C LEU A 56 13.54 -39.45 16.86
N ASN A 57 12.55 -40.29 17.13
CA ASN A 57 11.14 -39.99 16.84
C ASN A 57 10.65 -38.74 17.59
N SER A 58 11.04 -38.58 18.87
CA SER A 58 10.74 -37.36 19.62
C SER A 58 11.36 -36.12 18.98
N SER A 59 12.63 -36.18 18.57
CA SER A 59 13.30 -35.07 17.88
C SER A 59 12.63 -34.72 16.55
N PHE A 60 12.21 -35.72 15.76
CA PHE A 60 11.46 -35.49 14.52
C PHE A 60 10.07 -34.90 14.75
N THR A 61 9.41 -35.25 15.85
CA THR A 61 8.12 -34.67 16.23
C THR A 61 8.28 -33.18 16.56
N ASN A 62 9.32 -32.83 17.33
CA ASN A 62 9.62 -31.44 17.67
C ASN A 62 9.97 -30.62 16.43
N LEU A 63 10.82 -31.15 15.55
CA LEU A 63 11.15 -30.51 14.27
C LEU A 63 9.91 -30.28 13.40
N ASN A 64 8.99 -31.24 13.36
CA ASN A 64 7.74 -31.10 12.61
C ASN A 64 6.86 -29.97 13.18
N GLN A 65 6.82 -29.80 14.51
CA GLN A 65 6.08 -28.72 15.13
C GLN A 65 6.69 -27.35 14.82
N GLU A 66 8.01 -27.21 14.93
CA GLU A 66 8.70 -25.97 14.56
C GLU A 66 8.48 -25.61 13.08
N LEU A 67 8.47 -26.60 12.19
CA LEU A 67 8.18 -26.37 10.78
C LEU A 67 6.76 -25.81 10.57
N LEU A 68 5.78 -26.30 11.34
CA LEU A 68 4.41 -25.77 11.34
C LEU A 68 4.37 -24.35 11.90
N ASP A 69 5.11 -24.05 12.96
CA ASP A 69 5.16 -22.73 13.57
C ASP A 69 5.86 -21.70 12.67
N VAL A 70 6.95 -22.09 12.01
CA VAL A 70 7.60 -21.30 10.95
C VAL A 70 6.62 -21.03 9.82
N LYS A 71 5.91 -22.05 9.33
CA LYS A 71 4.89 -21.87 8.29
C LYS A 71 3.80 -20.87 8.72
N ASN A 72 3.34 -20.94 9.96
CA ASN A 72 2.30 -20.07 10.48
C ASN A 72 2.79 -18.64 10.79
N SER A 73 4.09 -18.45 11.06
CA SER A 73 4.69 -17.14 11.34
C SER A 73 5.15 -16.38 10.08
N LEU A 74 5.13 -17.01 8.91
CA LEU A 74 5.41 -16.32 7.64
C LEU A 74 4.38 -15.21 7.41
N VAL A 75 4.86 -13.97 7.46
CA VAL A 75 4.04 -12.75 7.30
C VAL A 75 3.43 -12.65 5.90
N VAL A 76 4.13 -13.19 4.90
CA VAL A 76 3.70 -13.19 3.50
C VAL A 76 3.43 -14.65 3.12
N THR A 77 2.16 -14.97 2.97
CA THR A 77 1.73 -16.27 2.47
C THR A 77 0.98 -16.07 1.17
N GLN A 78 1.38 -16.83 0.16
CA GLN A 78 0.51 -17.12 -0.96
C GLN A 78 -0.26 -18.36 -0.56
N GLU A 79 -1.58 -18.37 -0.79
CA GLU A 79 -2.28 -19.64 -0.67
C GLU A 79 -1.81 -20.56 -1.80
N ASP A 80 -1.29 -21.73 -1.43
CA ASP A 80 -1.15 -22.85 -2.34
C ASP A 80 -2.55 -23.39 -2.68
N GLU A 81 -3.37 -22.61 -3.39
CA GLU A 81 -4.53 -23.17 -4.07
C GLU A 81 -4.11 -23.67 -5.46
N ILE A 82 -3.29 -24.72 -5.47
CA ILE A 82 -3.28 -25.67 -6.58
C ILE A 82 -4.25 -26.79 -6.22
N ASN A 83 -5.52 -26.62 -6.56
CA ASN A 83 -6.39 -27.74 -6.88
C ASN A 83 -7.31 -27.30 -8.02
N LEU A 84 -6.81 -27.43 -9.26
CA LEU A 84 -7.57 -27.15 -10.48
C LEU A 84 -8.79 -28.10 -10.66
N PHE A 85 -8.90 -29.15 -9.85
CA PHE A 85 -10.05 -30.05 -9.81
C PHE A 85 -10.29 -30.54 -8.37
N ARG A 86 -11.41 -30.15 -7.76
CA ARG A 86 -12.01 -30.90 -6.64
C ARG A 86 -13.32 -31.49 -7.15
N ILE A 87 -13.46 -32.81 -7.00
CA ILE A 87 -14.73 -33.51 -7.12
C ILE A 87 -15.07 -33.96 -5.72
N ASP A 88 -16.20 -33.52 -5.21
CA ASP A 88 -16.84 -34.13 -4.06
C ASP A 88 -18.27 -34.56 -4.42
N ASP A 89 -18.97 -35.10 -3.44
CA ASP A 89 -20.33 -35.63 -3.53
C ASP A 89 -21.34 -34.59 -4.04
N SER A 90 -20.97 -33.31 -4.01
CA SER A 90 -21.77 -32.15 -4.45
C SER A 90 -21.47 -31.74 -5.91
N GLY A 91 -20.45 -32.33 -6.55
CA GLY A 91 -20.16 -32.15 -7.97
C GLY A 91 -18.76 -31.62 -8.29
N LEU A 92 -18.61 -31.19 -9.55
CA LEU A 92 -17.36 -30.66 -10.09
C LEU A 92 -17.18 -29.19 -9.71
N HIS A 93 -16.13 -28.87 -8.96
CA HIS A 93 -15.75 -27.49 -8.63
C HIS A 93 -14.76 -26.95 -9.66
N LEU A 94 -15.22 -26.10 -10.59
CA LEU A 94 -14.38 -25.35 -11.54
C LEU A 94 -13.96 -24.00 -10.90
N GLY A 95 -12.68 -23.84 -10.55
CA GLY A 95 -12.19 -22.86 -9.57
C GLY A 95 -12.01 -21.38 -9.99
N LYS A 96 -11.68 -20.50 -9.01
CA LYS A 96 -11.06 -19.15 -9.16
C LYS A 96 -10.77 -18.57 -7.75
N LEU A 97 -9.57 -18.12 -7.33
CA LEU A 97 -8.50 -17.30 -7.93
C LEU A 97 -7.11 -17.87 -7.58
N ALA A 98 -6.24 -18.10 -8.57
CA ALA A 98 -4.83 -18.39 -8.29
C ALA A 98 -4.06 -17.08 -8.02
N GLY A 99 -3.30 -17.02 -6.91
CA GLY A 99 -2.16 -16.11 -6.76
C GLY A 99 -2.30 -14.90 -5.84
N MET A 100 -3.39 -14.77 -5.05
CA MET A 100 -3.49 -13.69 -4.07
C MET A 100 -2.43 -13.88 -2.96
N ILE A 101 -1.64 -12.84 -2.72
CA ILE A 101 -0.71 -12.79 -1.59
C ILE A 101 -1.42 -12.09 -0.45
N HIS A 102 -1.56 -12.77 0.68
CA HIS A 102 -2.00 -12.14 1.91
C HIS A 102 -0.79 -11.70 2.73
N ILE A 103 -0.88 -10.51 3.32
CA ILE A 103 0.12 -9.99 4.26
C ILE A 103 -0.55 -9.95 5.64
N GLY A 104 -0.03 -10.72 6.59
CA GLY A 104 -0.52 -10.75 7.97
C GLY A 104 -1.86 -11.47 8.20
N LYS A 105 -2.31 -12.36 7.29
CA LYS A 105 -3.61 -13.07 7.42
C LYS A 105 -3.79 -13.82 8.75
N GLY A 106 -2.74 -14.48 9.23
CA GLY A 106 -2.74 -15.21 10.51
C GLY A 106 -2.39 -14.34 11.71
N SER A 107 -2.15 -13.04 11.52
CA SER A 107 -1.72 -12.11 12.55
C SER A 107 -2.84 -11.12 12.86
N GLY A 108 -2.93 -10.69 14.13
CA GLY A 108 -3.82 -9.57 14.49
C GLY A 108 -3.25 -8.22 14.05
N GLY A 109 -3.79 -7.14 14.62
CA GLY A 109 -3.38 -5.76 14.28
C GLY A 109 -4.13 -5.18 13.09
N ASN A 110 -3.97 -3.89 12.87
CA ASN A 110 -4.66 -3.12 11.83
C ASN A 110 -3.69 -2.32 10.94
N GLU A 111 -2.38 -2.55 11.06
CA GLU A 111 -1.34 -1.85 10.32
C GLU A 111 -0.28 -2.83 9.79
N ILE A 112 0.09 -2.66 8.52
CA ILE A 112 1.28 -3.28 7.93
C ILE A 112 2.34 -2.20 7.76
N SER A 113 3.37 -2.22 8.60
CA SER A 113 4.51 -1.30 8.49
C SER A 113 5.53 -1.81 7.47
N VAL A 114 5.93 -0.93 6.53
CA VAL A 114 6.96 -1.21 5.52
C VAL A 114 8.28 -0.47 5.77
N LEU A 115 8.48 0.02 7.00
CA LEU A 115 9.71 0.71 7.42
C LEU A 115 10.93 -0.21 7.38
N ASN A 116 12.11 0.36 7.10
CA ASN A 116 13.36 -0.40 7.16
C ASN A 116 13.90 -0.56 8.58
N LYS A 117 15.02 -1.27 8.73
CA LYS A 117 15.69 -1.47 10.04
C LYS A 117 16.05 -0.16 10.77
N ASP A 118 16.15 0.94 10.03
CA ASP A 118 16.47 2.28 10.52
C ASP A 118 15.21 3.15 10.67
N ASN A 119 14.00 2.56 10.61
CA ASN A 119 12.70 3.23 10.61
C ASN A 119 12.48 4.21 9.43
N ALA A 120 13.21 4.06 8.32
CA ALA A 120 13.04 4.89 7.15
C ALA A 120 11.89 4.39 6.25
N LYS A 121 11.18 5.34 5.63
CA LYS A 121 10.08 5.11 4.68
C LYS A 121 10.59 4.48 3.38
N ARG A 122 9.77 3.65 2.74
CA ARG A 122 10.06 2.99 1.46
C ARG A 122 9.02 3.31 0.39
N LYS A 123 9.39 3.16 -0.87
CA LYS A 123 8.45 3.14 -2.01
C LYS A 123 7.88 1.74 -2.17
N ILE A 124 6.58 1.64 -2.44
CA ILE A 124 5.93 0.41 -2.92
C ILE A 124 5.74 0.58 -4.43
N SER A 125 6.51 -0.17 -5.22
CA SER A 125 6.46 -0.15 -6.69
C SER A 125 5.75 -1.39 -7.24
N GLY A 126 5.29 -1.33 -8.49
CA GLY A 126 4.56 -2.45 -9.13
C GLY A 126 3.08 -2.51 -8.76
N VAL A 127 2.54 -1.48 -8.11
CA VAL A 127 1.12 -1.36 -7.78
C VAL A 127 0.33 -1.05 -9.06
N ALA A 128 -0.52 -1.99 -9.49
CA ALA A 128 -1.47 -1.76 -10.58
C ALA A 128 -2.47 -0.65 -10.20
N PRO A 129 -3.08 0.05 -11.18
CA PRO A 129 -4.11 1.03 -10.87
C PRO A 129 -5.26 0.40 -10.06
N GLY A 130 -5.55 0.97 -8.89
CA GLY A 130 -6.64 0.52 -8.03
C GLY A 130 -8.01 1.01 -8.52
N ASN A 131 -9.08 0.33 -8.13
CA ASN A 131 -10.42 0.80 -8.45
C ASN A 131 -10.75 2.09 -7.69
N LEU A 132 -11.35 3.07 -8.37
CA LEU A 132 -11.80 4.34 -7.76
C LEU A 132 -13.31 4.27 -7.56
N SER A 133 -13.74 3.85 -6.37
CA SER A 133 -15.16 3.79 -5.98
C SER A 133 -15.31 4.00 -4.47
N VAL A 134 -16.53 4.32 -4.02
CA VAL A 134 -16.82 4.62 -2.60
C VAL A 134 -16.44 3.47 -1.66
N ASN A 135 -16.50 2.24 -2.14
CA ASN A 135 -16.23 1.03 -1.33
C ASN A 135 -14.88 0.38 -1.67
N SER A 136 -14.02 1.04 -2.45
CA SER A 136 -12.73 0.46 -2.84
C SER A 136 -11.78 0.39 -1.65
N SER A 137 -11.07 -0.74 -1.54
CA SER A 137 -9.94 -0.93 -0.61
C SER A 137 -8.62 -1.11 -1.36
N ASP A 138 -8.60 -0.83 -2.66
CA ASP A 138 -7.41 -0.98 -3.48
C ASP A 138 -6.42 0.17 -3.21
N ALA A 139 -5.14 -0.16 -3.17
CA ALA A 139 -4.10 0.86 -3.25
C ALA A 139 -4.14 1.53 -4.64
N ILE A 140 -3.99 2.85 -4.68
CA ILE A 140 -3.82 3.61 -5.93
C ILE A 140 -2.34 3.85 -6.20
N ASN A 141 -1.99 4.04 -7.46
CA ASN A 141 -0.61 4.35 -7.85
C ASN A 141 -0.44 5.80 -8.34
N GLY A 142 0.82 6.20 -8.55
CA GLY A 142 1.15 7.56 -8.95
C GLY A 142 0.54 8.01 -10.28
N SER A 143 0.30 7.09 -11.23
CA SER A 143 -0.29 7.45 -12.54
C SER A 143 -1.74 7.90 -12.43
N GLN A 144 -2.49 7.32 -11.48
CA GLN A 144 -3.89 7.70 -11.22
C GLN A 144 -3.96 9.10 -10.60
N LEU A 145 -3.13 9.36 -9.59
CA LEU A 145 -3.07 10.69 -8.97
C LEU A 145 -2.59 11.75 -9.97
N TYR A 146 -1.57 11.43 -10.78
CA TYR A 146 -1.08 12.32 -11.83
C TYR A 146 -2.19 12.67 -12.83
N SER A 147 -2.91 11.68 -13.35
CA SER A 147 -3.98 11.90 -14.33
C SER A 147 -5.10 12.78 -13.76
N MET A 148 -5.45 12.57 -12.49
CA MET A 148 -6.43 13.41 -11.80
C MET A 148 -5.92 14.86 -11.66
N SER A 149 -4.69 15.06 -11.21
CA SER A 149 -4.09 16.39 -11.02
C SER A 149 -3.90 17.14 -12.34
N ASP A 150 -3.55 16.44 -13.43
CA ASP A 150 -3.41 17.00 -14.77
C ASP A 150 -4.77 17.45 -15.35
N ASN A 151 -5.81 16.63 -15.16
CA ASN A 151 -7.18 17.02 -15.52
C ASN A 151 -7.65 18.26 -14.75
N ILE A 152 -7.37 18.33 -13.44
CA ILE A 152 -7.69 19.51 -12.62
C ILE A 152 -6.97 20.76 -13.15
N ALA A 153 -5.69 20.66 -13.51
CA ALA A 153 -4.96 21.78 -14.10
C ALA A 153 -5.61 22.25 -15.40
N THR A 154 -6.02 21.31 -16.26
CA THR A 154 -6.74 21.61 -17.50
C THR A 154 -8.05 22.38 -17.23
N TYR A 155 -8.81 21.99 -16.21
CA TYR A 155 -10.06 22.68 -15.87
C TYR A 155 -9.86 24.11 -15.37
N PHE A 156 -8.75 24.40 -14.67
CA PHE A 156 -8.42 25.78 -14.32
C PHE A 156 -7.97 26.60 -15.53
N GLY A 157 -7.34 25.97 -16.53
CA GLY A 157 -6.78 26.69 -17.66
C GLY A 157 -5.78 27.75 -17.18
N GLY A 158 -5.74 28.92 -17.84
CA GLY A 158 -4.90 30.04 -17.41
C GLY A 158 -3.39 29.72 -17.33
N GLY A 159 -2.93 28.69 -18.06
CA GLY A 159 -1.55 28.21 -17.98
C GLY A 159 -1.26 27.28 -16.80
N SER A 160 -2.27 26.82 -16.07
CA SER A 160 -2.11 25.80 -15.02
C SER A 160 -1.53 24.51 -15.60
N SER A 161 -0.73 23.81 -14.82
CA SER A 161 -0.15 22.51 -15.21
C SER A 161 0.19 21.65 -13.99
N PHE A 162 0.36 20.35 -14.20
CA PHE A 162 0.85 19.43 -13.17
C PHE A 162 2.03 18.61 -13.70
N ASN A 163 3.21 18.81 -13.11
CA ASN A 163 4.43 18.05 -13.43
C ASN A 163 5.07 17.49 -12.15
N GLY A 164 4.28 16.72 -11.38
CA GLY A 164 4.66 16.27 -10.04
C GLY A 164 4.50 17.35 -8.96
N THR A 165 4.33 18.61 -9.36
CA THR A 165 3.89 19.73 -8.53
C THR A 165 2.87 20.53 -9.31
N PHE A 166 1.85 21.04 -8.61
CA PHE A 166 0.79 21.82 -9.23
C PHE A 166 1.24 23.28 -9.44
N THR A 167 1.10 23.77 -10.67
CA THR A 167 1.26 25.18 -11.01
C THR A 167 -0.14 25.77 -11.21
N GLY A 168 -0.47 26.79 -10.42
CA GLY A 168 -1.79 27.44 -10.47
C GLY A 168 -2.02 28.31 -11.72
N PRO A 169 -3.26 28.74 -11.95
CA PRO A 169 -3.61 29.55 -13.11
C PRO A 169 -3.08 30.98 -12.97
N THR A 170 -2.93 31.65 -14.10
CA THR A 170 -2.79 33.11 -14.19
C THR A 170 -3.83 33.66 -15.15
N TYR A 171 -4.85 34.32 -14.62
CA TYR A 171 -5.86 35.01 -15.41
C TYR A 171 -5.45 36.45 -15.64
N LYS A 172 -5.23 36.81 -16.91
CA LYS A 172 -4.91 38.18 -17.31
C LYS A 172 -6.18 38.86 -17.77
N LEU A 173 -6.82 39.64 -16.91
CA LEU A 173 -8.08 40.33 -17.24
C LEU A 173 -7.86 41.83 -17.39
N SER A 174 -8.80 42.49 -18.04
CA SER A 174 -8.89 43.96 -17.99
C SER A 174 -9.36 44.39 -16.60
N GLN A 175 -8.93 45.56 -16.16
CA GLN A 175 -9.43 46.26 -14.99
C GLN A 175 -9.87 47.65 -15.43
N ILE A 176 -11.13 47.99 -15.15
CA ILE A 176 -11.76 49.25 -15.55
C ILE A 176 -11.95 50.08 -14.29
N ASP A 177 -11.48 51.33 -14.28
CA ASP A 177 -11.76 52.25 -13.17
C ASP A 177 -13.13 52.96 -13.32
N VAL A 178 -13.50 53.77 -12.33
CA VAL A 178 -14.80 54.47 -12.29
C VAL A 178 -14.97 55.51 -13.40
N ASP A 179 -13.87 55.95 -14.01
CA ASP A 179 -13.86 56.91 -15.11
C ASP A 179 -13.84 56.22 -16.48
N GLY A 180 -13.85 54.88 -16.51
CA GLY A 180 -13.87 54.07 -17.72
C GLY A 180 -12.48 53.75 -18.28
N ASN A 181 -11.39 54.12 -17.61
CA ASN A 181 -10.04 53.81 -18.09
C ASN A 181 -9.72 52.33 -17.87
N VAL A 182 -9.03 51.72 -18.85
CA VAL A 182 -8.72 50.29 -18.86
C VAL A 182 -7.24 50.03 -18.65
N LYS A 183 -6.89 49.14 -17.72
CA LYS A 183 -5.55 48.57 -17.55
C LYS A 183 -5.60 47.03 -17.50
N ARG A 184 -4.45 46.35 -17.49
CA ARG A 184 -4.38 44.89 -17.29
C ARG A 184 -4.06 44.56 -15.84
N ALA A 185 -4.72 43.54 -15.31
CA ALA A 185 -4.46 42.94 -14.01
C ALA A 185 -4.23 41.43 -14.17
N GLN A 186 -3.52 40.84 -13.21
CA GLN A 186 -3.27 39.41 -13.14
C GLN A 186 -3.87 38.85 -11.85
N PHE A 187 -4.49 37.68 -11.96
CA PHE A 187 -5.14 36.99 -10.85
C PHE A 187 -4.68 35.54 -10.83
N SER A 188 -4.32 35.02 -9.66
CA SER A 188 -3.73 33.69 -9.49
C SER A 188 -4.74 32.59 -9.14
N ASP A 189 -6.02 32.96 -9.00
CA ASP A 189 -7.10 32.05 -8.66
C ASP A 189 -8.43 32.55 -9.25
N VAL A 190 -9.41 31.65 -9.31
CA VAL A 190 -10.73 31.92 -9.92
C VAL A 190 -11.50 32.96 -9.12
N GLY A 191 -11.40 32.92 -7.78
CA GLY A 191 -12.13 33.82 -6.90
C GLY A 191 -11.69 35.27 -7.09
N SER A 192 -10.38 35.53 -7.03
CA SER A 192 -9.83 36.87 -7.22
C SER A 192 -10.08 37.40 -8.64
N ALA A 193 -10.00 36.54 -9.66
CA ALA A 193 -10.36 36.90 -11.03
C ALA A 193 -11.83 37.35 -11.15
N PHE A 194 -12.76 36.63 -10.51
CA PHE A 194 -14.17 37.01 -10.48
C PHE A 194 -14.46 38.24 -9.64
N THR A 195 -13.77 38.45 -8.51
CA THR A 195 -13.84 39.72 -7.77
C THR A 195 -13.38 40.91 -8.63
N GLY A 196 -12.33 40.71 -9.44
CA GLY A 196 -11.87 41.69 -10.42
C GLY A 196 -12.93 42.01 -11.48
N LEU A 197 -13.58 40.99 -12.05
CA LEU A 197 -14.68 41.19 -13.00
C LEU A 197 -15.89 41.88 -12.38
N ASP A 198 -16.31 41.48 -11.18
CA ASP A 198 -17.41 42.11 -10.45
C ASP A 198 -17.12 43.61 -10.19
N THR A 199 -15.88 43.93 -9.83
CA THR A 199 -15.42 45.32 -9.70
C THR A 199 -15.55 46.08 -11.02
N ASN A 200 -15.14 45.48 -12.14
CA ASN A 200 -15.30 46.11 -13.46
C ASN A 200 -16.77 46.36 -13.80
N VAL A 201 -17.67 45.41 -13.53
CA VAL A 201 -19.11 45.56 -13.79
C VAL A 201 -19.66 46.75 -13.00
N LYS A 202 -19.32 46.86 -11.71
CA LYS A 202 -19.71 48.00 -10.86
C LYS A 202 -19.16 49.33 -11.38
N ASN A 203 -17.90 49.35 -11.81
CA ASN A 203 -17.25 50.55 -12.31
C ASN A 203 -17.86 50.99 -13.66
N VAL A 204 -18.13 50.06 -14.57
CA VAL A 204 -18.82 50.35 -15.85
C VAL A 204 -20.22 50.91 -15.59
N ASN A 205 -21.00 50.29 -14.69
CA ASN A 205 -22.32 50.78 -14.33
C ASN A 205 -22.26 52.20 -13.73
N THR A 206 -21.25 52.47 -12.90
CA THR A 206 -21.01 53.80 -12.32
C THR A 206 -20.63 54.82 -13.39
N HIS A 207 -19.71 54.47 -14.30
CA HIS A 207 -19.28 55.32 -15.39
C HIS A 207 -20.45 55.69 -16.31
N LEU A 208 -21.27 54.70 -16.71
CA LEU A 208 -22.46 54.94 -17.54
C LEU A 208 -23.45 55.88 -16.83
N THR A 209 -23.69 55.66 -15.54
CA THR A 209 -24.56 56.54 -14.73
C THR A 209 -24.05 57.98 -14.75
N ASN A 210 -22.73 58.18 -14.67
CA ASN A 210 -22.12 59.50 -14.71
C ASN A 210 -22.23 60.17 -16.09
N GLU A 211 -22.02 59.41 -17.17
CA GLU A 211 -22.16 59.94 -18.54
C GLU A 211 -23.61 60.31 -18.86
N VAL A 212 -24.59 59.53 -18.43
CA VAL A 212 -26.03 59.88 -18.55
C VAL A 212 -26.34 61.19 -17.84
N LYS A 213 -25.87 61.36 -16.59
CA LYS A 213 -26.04 62.63 -15.86
C LYS A 213 -25.41 63.82 -16.58
N LYS A 214 -24.20 63.65 -17.16
CA LYS A 214 -23.56 64.72 -17.96
C LYS A 214 -24.40 65.06 -19.19
N PHE A 215 -24.98 64.06 -19.84
CA PHE A 215 -25.87 64.27 -20.99
C PHE A 215 -27.17 64.99 -20.60
N ASP A 216 -27.83 64.56 -19.54
CA ASP A 216 -29.04 65.22 -19.01
C ASP A 216 -28.79 66.68 -18.65
N GLN A 217 -27.62 66.97 -18.04
CA GLN A 217 -27.22 68.34 -17.74
C GLN A 217 -27.00 69.17 -19.02
N LYS A 218 -26.36 68.60 -20.04
CA LYS A 218 -26.20 69.29 -21.33
C LYS A 218 -27.56 69.59 -21.99
N ILE A 219 -28.50 68.64 -21.97
CA ILE A 219 -29.87 68.86 -22.47
C ILE A 219 -30.55 69.99 -21.69
N THR A 220 -30.47 69.96 -20.36
CA THR A 220 -31.03 71.00 -19.50
C THR A 220 -30.46 72.38 -19.84
N ASN A 221 -29.14 72.47 -19.99
CA ASN A 221 -28.47 73.72 -20.34
C ASN A 221 -28.89 74.24 -21.73
N ILE A 222 -29.04 73.36 -22.72
CA ILE A 222 -29.54 73.73 -24.06
C ILE A 222 -30.98 74.23 -23.97
N SER A 223 -31.85 73.52 -23.23
CA SER A 223 -33.26 73.91 -23.05
C SER A 223 -33.38 75.29 -22.40
N GLN A 224 -32.56 75.59 -21.39
CA GLN A 224 -32.56 76.90 -20.75
C GLN A 224 -32.12 78.00 -21.72
N LYS A 225 -31.02 77.78 -22.45
CA LYS A 225 -30.53 78.76 -23.43
C LYS A 225 -31.57 79.08 -24.49
N VAL A 226 -32.29 78.07 -25.00
CA VAL A 226 -33.36 78.26 -25.98
C VAL A 226 -34.54 79.06 -25.41
N GLN A 227 -34.88 78.86 -24.12
CA GLN A 227 -35.92 79.65 -23.45
C GLN A 227 -35.48 81.11 -23.27
N ASP A 228 -34.22 81.34 -22.90
CA ASP A 228 -33.66 82.67 -22.71
C ASP A 228 -33.59 83.45 -24.04
N ASP A 229 -33.22 82.79 -25.15
CA ASP A 229 -33.15 83.40 -26.50
C ASP A 229 -34.55 83.73 -27.09
N ALA A 230 -35.63 83.18 -26.52
CA ALA A 230 -37.01 83.37 -26.98
C ALA A 230 -37.76 84.51 -26.28
N LEU A 231 -37.17 85.14 -25.25
CA LEU A 231 -37.71 86.24 -24.44
C LEU A 231 -37.08 87.59 -24.80
#